data_AF-A0A443RUW9-F1
#
_entry.id   AF-A0A443RUW9-F1
#
_cell.length_a   1.000
_cell.length_b   1.000
_cell.length_c   1.000
_cell.angle_alpha   90.00
_cell.angle_beta   90.00
_cell.angle_gamma   90.00
#
_symmetry.space_group_name_H-M   'P 1'
#
loop_
_entity.id
_entity.type
_entity.pdbx_description
1 polymer ?
#
loop_
_entity_poly.entity_id
_entity_poly.type
_entity_poly.pdbx_seq_one_letter_code
_entity_poly.pdbx_strand_id
1 'polypeptide(L)'
;METKHVLEYDVLTADYFFEHIYPKRIPALFKQINTGSAKDKWTVEYLSDALHSIPIKAHVSKEPKLDFISKNFSYKLMKFSDFINQCSSENDEYLYLRSVGDDKYGRDVSHIEKHFPQIADDFQFPPFTETLKEKDLYFS
;
A
#
# COMPACT_ATOMS: atom_id res chain seq x y z
N MET A 1 13.74 22.71 10.91
CA MET A 1 12.39 22.14 10.70
C MET A 1 11.98 21.50 12.01
N GLU A 2 10.88 21.94 12.64
CA GLU A 2 10.34 21.25 13.81
C GLU A 2 9.83 19.88 13.39
N THR A 3 10.31 18.83 14.05
CA THR A 3 9.78 17.48 13.89
C THR A 3 8.38 17.46 14.48
N LYS A 4 7.35 17.57 13.63
CA LYS A 4 5.96 17.36 14.08
C LYS A 4 5.82 15.89 14.48
N HIS A 5 5.63 15.64 15.76
CA HIS A 5 5.40 14.30 16.28
C HIS A 5 4.00 13.83 15.87
N VAL A 6 3.90 12.67 15.23
CA VAL A 6 2.62 12.03 14.94
C VAL A 6 2.07 11.44 16.24
N LEU A 7 0.78 11.62 16.52
CA LEU A 7 0.17 11.03 17.71
C LEU A 7 0.08 9.51 17.53
N GLU A 8 0.48 8.77 18.55
CA GLU A 8 0.47 7.32 18.55
C GLU A 8 -0.69 6.79 19.40
N TYR A 9 -1.34 5.73 18.93
CA TYR A 9 -2.40 5.06 19.65
C TYR A 9 -2.20 3.55 19.57
N ASP A 10 -2.39 2.85 20.68
CA ASP A 10 -2.45 1.39 20.71
C ASP A 10 -3.88 0.91 20.43
N VAL A 11 -3.99 -0.32 19.89
CA VAL A 11 -5.20 -1.19 19.83
C VAL A 11 -6.53 -0.44 19.88
N LEU A 12 -7.12 -0.24 18.70
CA LEU A 12 -8.32 0.59 18.53
C LEU A 12 -9.54 -0.24 18.17
N THR A 13 -10.66 0.04 18.84
CA THR A 13 -11.99 -0.32 18.36
C THR A 13 -12.47 0.72 17.34
N ALA A 14 -13.48 0.36 16.55
CA ALA A 14 -14.11 1.30 15.63
C ALA A 14 -14.69 2.52 16.38
N ASP A 15 -15.42 2.29 17.47
CA ASP A 15 -16.05 3.36 18.26
C ASP A 15 -15.02 4.34 18.82
N TYR A 16 -13.96 3.84 19.45
CA TYR A 16 -12.90 4.69 20.01
C TYR A 16 -12.24 5.56 18.92
N PHE A 17 -12.01 5.00 17.72
CA PHE A 17 -11.48 5.75 16.60
C PHE A 17 -12.40 6.93 16.22
N PHE A 18 -13.70 6.70 16.07
CA PHE A 18 -14.64 7.77 15.66
C PHE A 18 -14.94 8.79 16.76
N GLU A 19 -14.91 8.39 18.03
CA GLU A 19 -15.18 9.31 19.15
C GLU A 19 -13.98 10.20 19.49
N HIS A 20 -12.76 9.66 19.43
CA HIS A 20 -11.58 10.32 20.02
C HIS A 20 -10.49 10.69 19.03
N ILE A 21 -10.44 10.07 17.84
CA ILE A 21 -9.33 10.25 16.89
C ILE A 21 -9.80 10.95 15.62
N TYR A 22 -10.80 10.39 14.94
CA TYR A 22 -11.33 10.92 13.68
C TYR A 22 -11.69 12.41 13.72
N PRO A 23 -12.33 12.94 14.79
CA PRO A 23 -12.71 14.36 14.85
C PRO A 23 -11.51 15.31 14.92
N LYS A 24 -10.32 14.82 15.33
CA LYS A 24 -9.11 15.67 15.44
C LYS A 24 -8.54 16.06 14.08
N ARG A 25 -8.87 15.32 13.01
CA ARG A 25 -8.43 15.60 11.62
C ARG A 25 -6.92 15.84 11.45
N ILE A 26 -6.12 15.13 12.23
CA ILE A 26 -4.65 15.16 12.18
C ILE A 26 -4.09 13.74 11.96
N PRO A 27 -2.87 13.60 11.40
CA PRO A 27 -2.22 12.31 11.25
C PRO A 27 -2.07 11.57 12.59
N ALA A 28 -2.29 10.26 12.57
CA ALA A 28 -2.15 9.37 13.70
C ALA A 28 -1.44 8.08 13.26
N LEU A 29 -0.60 7.52 14.14
CA LEU A 29 0.03 6.22 13.99
C LEU A 29 -0.67 5.23 14.90
N PHE A 30 -1.07 4.09 14.34
CA PHE A 30 -1.73 3.04 15.09
C PHE A 30 -0.79 1.86 15.30
N LYS A 31 -0.54 1.53 16.56
CA LYS A 31 0.32 0.43 16.98
C LYS A 31 -0.51 -0.79 17.30
N GLN A 32 0.08 -1.96 17.09
CA GLN A 32 -0.50 -3.25 17.47
C GLN A 32 -1.87 -3.56 16.85
N ILE A 33 -2.18 -2.95 15.70
CA ILE A 33 -3.37 -3.35 14.93
C ILE A 33 -3.14 -4.75 14.38
N ASN A 34 -4.16 -5.60 14.49
CA ASN A 34 -4.17 -6.87 13.78
C ASN A 34 -4.35 -6.61 12.27
N THR A 35 -3.28 -6.75 11.51
CA THR A 35 -3.28 -6.62 10.04
C THR A 35 -3.33 -7.97 9.33
N GLY A 36 -3.74 -9.04 10.03
CA GLY A 36 -3.73 -10.40 9.50
C GLY A 36 -2.34 -11.03 9.46
N SER A 37 -2.19 -12.11 8.69
CA SER A 37 -0.93 -12.85 8.54
C SER A 37 0.08 -12.19 7.60
N ALA A 38 -0.29 -11.12 6.89
CA ALA A 38 0.57 -10.42 5.93
C ALA A 38 1.92 -10.02 6.54
N LYS A 39 1.93 -9.56 7.80
CA LYS A 39 3.15 -9.13 8.50
C LYS A 39 4.22 -10.22 8.60
N ASP A 40 3.79 -11.49 8.67
CA ASP A 40 4.68 -12.64 8.84
C ASP A 40 4.87 -13.41 7.52
N LYS A 41 3.85 -13.44 6.66
CA LYS A 41 3.84 -14.18 5.40
C LYS A 41 4.50 -13.47 4.24
N TRP A 42 4.43 -12.14 4.16
CA TRP A 42 4.84 -11.38 2.96
C TRP A 42 6.36 -11.25 2.87
N THR A 43 7.04 -12.39 2.69
CA THR A 43 8.45 -12.46 2.32
C THR A 43 8.62 -12.25 0.81
N VAL A 44 9.86 -12.00 0.38
CA VAL A 44 10.20 -11.88 -1.05
C VAL A 44 9.80 -13.17 -1.78
N GLU A 45 10.12 -14.33 -1.21
CA GLU A 45 9.86 -15.64 -1.79
C GLU A 45 8.35 -15.89 -1.92
N TYR A 46 7.59 -15.65 -0.85
CA TYR A 46 6.14 -15.85 -0.86
C TYR A 46 5.44 -14.95 -1.88
N LEU A 47 5.76 -13.65 -1.89
CA LEU A 47 5.13 -12.71 -2.82
C LEU A 47 5.55 -12.98 -4.27
N SER A 48 6.81 -13.39 -4.49
CA SER A 48 7.32 -13.75 -5.82
C SER A 48 6.67 -15.01 -6.38
N ASP A 49 6.28 -15.95 -5.52
CA ASP A 49 5.52 -17.15 -5.92
C ASP A 49 4.03 -16.84 -6.10
N ALA A 50 3.39 -16.22 -5.10
CA ALA A 50 1.95 -15.95 -5.11
C ALA A 50 1.51 -15.01 -6.24
N LEU A 51 2.33 -14.00 -6.58
CA LEU A 51 2.03 -13.00 -7.60
C LEU A 51 2.86 -13.17 -8.88
N HIS A 52 3.57 -14.30 -9.00
CA HIS A 52 4.65 -14.55 -9.94
C HIS A 52 4.56 -13.85 -11.30
N SER A 53 3.54 -14.20 -12.09
CA SER A 53 3.36 -13.75 -13.47
C SER A 53 2.43 -12.56 -13.62
N ILE A 54 1.99 -11.93 -12.51
CA ILE A 54 1.13 -10.75 -12.58
C ILE A 54 1.91 -9.61 -13.25
N PRO A 55 1.44 -9.08 -14.39
CA PRO A 55 2.08 -7.96 -15.05
C PRO A 55 1.84 -6.68 -14.25
N ILE A 56 2.91 -5.94 -13.97
CA ILE A 56 2.85 -4.67 -13.26
C ILE A 56 3.56 -3.58 -14.04
N LYS A 57 3.18 -2.32 -13.79
CA LYS A 57 3.84 -1.13 -14.34
C LYS A 57 4.56 -0.39 -13.22
N ALA A 58 5.85 -0.65 -13.06
CA ALA A 58 6.69 -0.03 -12.04
C ALA A 58 7.32 1.28 -12.53
N HIS A 59 7.60 2.18 -11.61
CA HIS A 59 8.46 3.35 -11.81
C HIS A 59 9.90 2.91 -11.57
N VAL A 60 10.81 3.26 -12.47
CA VAL A 60 12.24 2.93 -12.38
C VAL A 60 13.07 4.19 -12.55
N SER A 61 13.97 4.45 -11.59
CA SER A 61 14.80 5.65 -11.53
C SER A 61 16.24 5.31 -11.19
N LYS A 62 17.20 6.10 -11.67
CA LYS A 62 18.59 6.06 -11.22
C LYS A 62 18.84 6.93 -9.98
N GLU A 63 17.86 7.75 -9.63
CA GLU A 63 17.89 8.64 -8.49
C GLU A 63 16.93 8.15 -7.39
N PRO A 64 17.32 8.17 -6.11
CA PRO A 64 16.46 7.76 -5.02
C PRO A 64 15.24 8.68 -4.85
N LYS A 65 15.37 9.95 -5.24
CA LYS A 65 14.31 10.95 -5.13
C LYS A 65 13.54 11.03 -6.44
N LEU A 66 12.39 10.34 -6.49
CA LEU A 66 11.46 10.47 -7.62
C LEU A 66 10.89 11.89 -7.67
N ASP A 67 10.97 12.51 -8.85
CA ASP A 67 10.37 13.79 -9.17
C ASP A 67 9.34 13.60 -10.29
N PHE A 68 8.07 13.76 -9.93
CA PHE A 68 6.94 13.61 -10.84
C PHE A 68 6.71 14.85 -11.72
N ILE A 69 7.30 16.00 -11.38
CA ILE A 69 7.24 17.22 -12.18
C ILE A 69 8.24 17.12 -13.33
N SER A 70 9.51 16.87 -13.00
CA SER A 70 10.57 16.70 -14.02
C SER A 70 10.55 15.32 -14.68
N LYS A 71 9.86 14.33 -14.07
CA LYS A 71 9.75 12.95 -14.52
C LYS A 71 11.13 12.29 -14.67
N ASN A 72 11.94 12.32 -13.62
CA ASN A 72 13.27 11.67 -13.57
C ASN A 72 13.21 10.13 -13.48
N PHE A 73 12.09 9.52 -13.88
CA PHE A 73 11.87 8.08 -13.85
C PHE A 73 11.18 7.63 -15.14
N SER A 74 11.25 6.33 -15.42
CA SER A 74 10.55 5.68 -16.52
C SER A 74 9.52 4.68 -16.01
N TYR A 75 8.52 4.37 -16.84
CA TYR A 75 7.60 3.27 -16.57
C TYR A 75 8.11 2.00 -17.22
N LYS A 76 8.18 0.90 -16.46
CA LYS A 76 8.59 -0.41 -16.94
C LYS A 76 7.49 -1.44 -16.70
N LEU A 77 7.05 -2.11 -17.76
CA LEU A 77 6.20 -3.28 -17.64
C LEU A 77 7.09 -4.48 -17.29
N MET A 78 6.77 -5.19 -16.21
CA MET A 78 7.51 -6.37 -15.77
C MET A 78 6.62 -7.31 -14.98
N LYS A 79 7.10 -8.53 -14.70
CA LYS A 79 6.41 -9.44 -13.80
C LYS A 79 6.60 -8.98 -12.35
N PHE A 80 5.62 -9.28 -11.49
CA PHE A 80 5.74 -8.98 -10.07
C PHE A 80 6.96 -9.66 -9.43
N SER A 81 7.22 -10.94 -9.78
CA SER A 81 8.39 -11.68 -9.32
C SER A 81 9.71 -10.97 -9.64
N ASP A 82 9.87 -10.49 -10.88
CA ASP A 82 11.06 -9.73 -11.30
C ASP A 82 11.22 -8.44 -10.47
N PHE A 83 10.12 -7.75 -10.21
CA PHE A 83 10.09 -6.51 -9.43
C PHE A 83 10.49 -6.73 -7.98
N ILE A 84 9.86 -7.67 -7.27
CA ILE A 84 10.11 -7.87 -5.84
C ILE A 84 11.53 -8.38 -5.60
N ASN A 85 12.03 -9.25 -6.49
CA ASN A 85 13.42 -9.70 -6.45
C ASN A 85 14.39 -8.52 -6.67
N GLN A 86 14.14 -7.66 -7.67
CA GLN A 86 14.96 -6.46 -7.91
C GLN A 86 14.92 -5.45 -6.75
N CYS A 87 13.79 -5.29 -6.07
CA CYS A 87 13.67 -4.44 -4.88
C CYS A 87 14.47 -4.98 -3.68
N SER A 88 14.64 -6.31 -3.60
CA SER A 88 15.34 -6.97 -2.49
C SER A 88 16.85 -7.09 -2.68
N SER A 89 17.33 -6.99 -3.93
CA SER A 89 18.75 -7.06 -4.27
C SER A 89 19.40 -5.68 -4.30
N GLU A 90 20.72 -5.62 -4.10
CA GLU A 90 21.51 -4.42 -4.37
C GLU A 90 21.50 -4.13 -5.89
N ASN A 91 20.77 -3.10 -6.30
CA ASN A 91 20.70 -2.62 -7.68
C ASN A 91 21.02 -1.12 -7.73
N ASP A 92 21.58 -0.68 -8.86
CA ASP A 92 21.82 0.75 -9.15
C ASP A 92 20.53 1.53 -9.52
N GLU A 93 19.39 0.84 -9.57
CA GLU A 93 18.08 1.40 -9.89
C GLU A 93 17.14 1.35 -8.68
N TYR A 94 16.32 2.38 -8.54
CA TYR A 94 15.26 2.51 -7.55
C TYR A 94 13.92 2.19 -8.21
N LEU A 95 13.22 1.20 -7.66
CA LEU A 95 11.94 0.74 -8.17
C LEU A 95 10.80 1.14 -7.23
N TYR A 96 9.67 1.56 -7.80
CA TYR A 96 8.47 1.91 -7.05
C TYR A 96 7.20 1.42 -7.75
N LEU A 97 6.41 0.62 -7.05
CA LEU A 97 5.10 0.17 -7.52
C LEU A 97 3.99 0.93 -6.80
N ARG A 98 3.11 1.55 -7.58
CA ARG A 98 1.80 2.04 -7.14
C ARG A 98 0.74 1.23 -7.87
N SER A 99 -0.02 0.42 -7.15
CA SER A 99 -1.14 -0.31 -7.76
C SER A 99 -2.20 0.67 -8.29
N VAL A 100 -2.74 0.33 -9.45
CA VAL A 100 -3.84 1.00 -10.13
C VAL A 100 -4.84 -0.07 -10.58
N GLY A 101 -6.10 0.30 -10.82
CA GLY A 101 -7.05 -0.64 -11.41
C GLY A 101 -6.75 -0.96 -12.87
N ASP A 102 -7.45 -1.96 -13.42
CA ASP A 102 -7.14 -2.50 -14.76
C ASP A 102 -7.72 -1.66 -15.92
N ASP A 103 -8.69 -0.78 -15.63
CA ASP A 103 -9.30 0.06 -16.66
C ASP A 103 -8.31 1.13 -17.15
N LYS A 104 -8.01 1.07 -18.45
CA LYS A 104 -7.11 2.00 -19.15
C LYS A 104 -7.54 3.48 -19.08
N TYR A 105 -8.80 3.76 -18.73
CA TYR A 105 -9.31 5.11 -18.57
C TYR A 105 -9.34 5.58 -17.10
N GLY A 106 -8.79 4.77 -16.17
CA GLY A 106 -8.66 5.13 -14.76
C GLY A 106 -9.99 5.14 -13.99
N ARG A 107 -11.03 4.49 -14.54
CA ARG A 107 -12.34 4.40 -13.86
C ARG A 107 -12.39 3.29 -12.83
N ASP A 108 -11.43 2.38 -12.89
CA ASP A 108 -11.29 1.27 -11.95
C ASP A 108 -10.30 1.62 -10.85
N VAL A 109 -10.76 1.56 -9.62
CA VAL A 109 -9.96 1.89 -8.43
C VAL A 109 -9.16 0.66 -8.02
N SER A 110 -7.90 0.87 -7.63
CA SER A 110 -7.07 -0.21 -7.09
C SER A 110 -7.75 -0.84 -5.86
N HIS A 111 -7.88 -2.16 -5.89
CA HIS A 111 -8.55 -2.95 -4.86
C HIS A 111 -7.84 -4.31 -4.70
N ILE A 112 -7.36 -4.63 -3.50
CA ILE A 112 -6.51 -5.81 -3.28
C ILE A 112 -7.25 -7.12 -3.58
N GLU A 113 -8.51 -7.25 -3.19
CA GLU A 113 -9.33 -8.46 -3.44
C GLU A 113 -9.58 -8.68 -4.94
N LYS A 114 -9.55 -7.61 -5.74
CA LYS A 114 -9.80 -7.69 -7.18
C LYS A 114 -8.51 -7.94 -7.97
N HIS A 115 -7.46 -7.19 -7.66
CA HIS A 115 -6.24 -7.17 -8.47
C HIS A 115 -5.13 -8.09 -7.92
N PHE A 116 -5.19 -8.46 -6.65
CA PHE A 116 -4.25 -9.39 -6.00
C PHE A 116 -4.99 -10.39 -5.08
N PRO A 117 -6.02 -11.11 -5.58
CA PRO A 117 -6.82 -12.03 -4.76
C PRO A 117 -5.98 -13.10 -4.05
N GLN A 118 -4.82 -13.47 -4.60
CA GLN A 118 -3.91 -14.49 -4.05
C GLN A 118 -3.36 -14.13 -2.66
N ILE A 119 -3.27 -12.84 -2.34
CA ILE A 119 -2.72 -12.34 -1.07
C ILE A 119 -3.74 -11.51 -0.28
N ALA A 120 -4.96 -11.36 -0.78
CA ALA A 120 -5.97 -10.50 -0.19
C ALA A 120 -6.33 -10.96 1.24
N ASP A 121 -6.52 -12.27 1.42
CA ASP A 121 -6.89 -12.87 2.71
C ASP A 121 -5.76 -12.81 3.74
N ASP A 122 -4.51 -12.53 3.33
CA ASP A 122 -3.41 -12.37 4.26
C ASP A 122 -3.52 -11.06 5.06
N PHE A 123 -4.18 -10.04 4.49
CA PHE A 123 -4.29 -8.72 5.10
C PHE A 123 -5.69 -8.49 5.67
N GLN A 124 -5.75 -8.10 6.95
CA GLN A 124 -6.99 -7.69 7.58
C GLN A 124 -7.00 -6.17 7.73
N PHE A 125 -8.04 -5.54 7.20
CA PHE A 125 -8.24 -4.11 7.42
C PHE A 125 -8.62 -3.82 8.88
N PRO A 126 -8.19 -2.68 9.44
CA PRO A 126 -8.61 -2.28 10.78
C PRO A 126 -10.14 -2.22 10.92
N PRO A 127 -10.70 -2.49 12.11
CA PRO A 127 -12.16 -2.52 12.34
C PRO A 127 -12.91 -1.24 11.93
N PHE A 128 -12.27 -0.07 12.02
CA PHE A 128 -12.89 1.20 11.64
C PHE A 128 -13.05 1.39 10.12
N THR A 129 -12.40 0.57 9.29
CA THR A 129 -12.44 0.72 7.83
C THR A 129 -13.80 0.40 7.23
N GLU A 130 -14.53 -0.56 7.79
CA GLU A 130 -15.90 -0.90 7.34
C GLU A 130 -16.84 0.28 7.56
N THR A 131 -16.84 0.86 8.76
CA THR A 131 -17.63 2.05 9.08
C THR A 131 -17.21 3.27 8.25
N LEU A 132 -15.93 3.39 7.85
CA LEU A 132 -15.49 4.45 6.93
C LEU A 132 -16.08 4.27 5.53
N LYS A 133 -16.19 3.03 5.04
CA LYS A 133 -16.85 2.71 3.76
C LYS A 133 -18.35 3.02 3.82
N GLU A 134 -19.03 2.58 4.88
CA GLU A 134 -20.48 2.81 5.06
C GLU A 134 -20.86 4.29 5.11
N LYS A 135 -20.02 5.11 5.74
CA LYS A 135 -20.25 6.55 5.88
C LYS A 135 -19.80 7.37 4.66
N ASP A 136 -19.31 6.72 3.62
CA ASP A 136 -18.72 7.35 2.43
C ASP A 136 -17.63 8.39 2.77
N LEU A 137 -16.86 8.12 3.83
CA LEU A 137 -15.83 9.03 4.35
C LEU A 137 -14.45 8.77 3.71
N TYR A 138 -14.37 7.81 2.78
CA TYR A 138 -13.12 7.36 2.17
C TYR A 138 -13.20 7.11 0.66
N PHE A 139 -14.39 7.04 0.05
CA PHE A 139 -14.57 6.72 -1.37
C PHE A 139 -15.62 7.60 -2.07
N SER A 140 -15.43 8.93 -2.01
CA SER A 140 -16.03 9.87 -2.97
C SER A 140 -15.03 10.24 -4.06
#